data_AF-V5H202-F1
#
_entry.id   AF-V5H202-F1
#
_cell.length_a   1.000
_cell.length_b   1.000
_cell.length_c   1.000
_cell.angle_alpha   90.00
_cell.angle_beta   90.00
_cell.angle_gamma   90.00
#
_symmetry.space_group_name_H-M   'P 1'
#
loop_
_entity.id
_entity.type
_entity.pdbx_description
1 polymer ?
#
loop_
_entity_poly.entity_id
_entity_poly.type
_entity_poly.pdbx_seq_one_letter_code
_entity_poly.pdbx_strand_id
1 'polypeptide(L)' 'SQYNCRKRQEAKHIFARIINGTEALPKHWPWVVGIYDSNDTLVCGGALIHEEYVVTAAHCFVSSWNHTQNQFFSM' A
#
# COMPACT_ATOMS: atom_id res chain seq x y z
N SER A 1 -13.85 -12.09 -16.95
CA SER A 1 -12.81 -11.23 -16.34
C SER A 1 -12.25 -11.95 -15.11
N GLN A 2 -10.94 -12.19 -15.04
CA GLN A 2 -10.34 -13.06 -14.01
C GLN A 2 -9.82 -12.28 -12.77
N TYR A 3 -9.81 -10.94 -12.83
CA TYR A 3 -9.27 -10.09 -11.77
C TYR A 3 -10.41 -9.27 -11.15
N ASN A 4 -10.89 -9.69 -9.99
CA ASN A 4 -11.84 -8.92 -9.19
C ASN A 4 -11.10 -8.37 -7.97
N CYS A 5 -11.44 -7.15 -7.56
CA CYS A 5 -10.84 -6.53 -6.39
C CYS A 5 -11.02 -7.39 -5.12
N ARG A 6 -10.09 -7.24 -4.16
CA ARG A 6 -10.12 -7.87 -2.83
C ARG A 6 -10.07 -9.42 -2.80
N LYS A 7 -10.02 -10.10 -3.95
CA LYS A 7 -9.82 -11.56 -3.99
C LYS A 7 -8.34 -11.90 -3.76
N ARG A 8 -8.05 -12.56 -2.64
CA ARG A 8 -6.73 -13.18 -2.41
C ARG A 8 -6.67 -14.50 -3.16
N GLN A 9 -5.52 -14.81 -3.73
CA GLN A 9 -5.24 -16.17 -4.20
C GLN A 9 -4.90 -17.02 -2.95
N GLU A 10 -5.78 -17.98 -2.66
CA GLU A 10 -5.74 -19.00 -1.59
C GLU A 10 -5.03 -18.65 -0.27
N ALA A 11 -5.77 -18.22 0.75
CA ALA A 11 -5.25 -18.04 2.11
C ALA A 11 -5.28 -19.38 2.87
N LYS A 12 -4.20 -20.15 2.82
CA LYS A 12 -4.05 -21.34 3.68
C LYS A 12 -4.05 -20.87 5.15
N HIS A 13 -5.04 -21.34 5.92
CA HIS A 13 -5.28 -21.17 7.36
C HIS A 13 -4.52 -20.04 8.09
N ILE A 14 -5.12 -18.85 8.19
CA ILE A 14 -4.57 -17.72 8.94
C ILE A 14 -4.98 -17.81 10.41
N PHE A 15 -4.11 -18.29 11.28
CA PHE A 15 -4.22 -18.08 12.73
C PHE A 15 -3.52 -16.76 13.10
N ALA A 16 -4.21 -15.62 13.01
CA ALA A 16 -3.58 -14.31 13.23
C ALA A 16 -3.80 -13.77 14.66
N ARG A 17 -2.68 -13.45 15.34
CA ARG A 17 -2.58 -12.32 16.26
C ARG A 17 -1.16 -11.76 16.15
N ILE A 18 -0.97 -10.85 15.19
CA ILE A 18 0.34 -10.36 14.75
C ILE A 18 1.01 -9.51 15.84
N ILE A 19 2.07 -10.08 16.43
CA ILE A 19 3.30 -9.38 16.81
C ILE A 19 4.46 -10.25 16.26
N ASN A 20 5.49 -9.64 15.67
CA ASN A 20 6.54 -10.23 14.81
C ASN A 20 6.12 -10.88 13.48
N GLY A 21 4.84 -11.25 13.32
CA GLY A 21 4.29 -11.70 12.03
C GLY A 21 5.07 -12.86 11.39
N THR A 22 4.83 -13.08 10.10
CA THR A 22 5.60 -13.99 9.25
C THR A 22 5.71 -13.38 7.87
N GLU A 23 6.75 -13.76 7.11
CA GLU A 23 6.87 -13.35 5.72
C GLU A 23 5.64 -13.78 4.91
N ALA A 24 5.13 -12.88 4.07
CA ALA A 24 4.01 -13.17 3.20
C ALA A 24 4.48 -13.97 1.98
N LEU A 25 3.75 -15.02 1.63
CA LEU A 25 3.97 -15.71 0.38
C LEU A 25 3.72 -14.76 -0.81
N PRO A 26 4.50 -14.88 -1.90
CA PRO A 26 4.29 -14.08 -3.11
C PRO A 26 2.83 -14.14 -3.58
N LYS A 27 2.30 -13.00 -4.05
CA LYS A 27 0.94 -12.84 -4.62
C LYS A 27 -0.25 -13.03 -3.66
N HIS A 28 -0.03 -13.31 -2.38
CA HIS A 28 -1.13 -13.49 -1.41
C HIS A 28 -1.83 -12.16 -1.06
N TRP A 29 -1.12 -11.06 -1.23
CA TRP A 29 -1.58 -9.69 -1.00
C TRP A 29 -1.37 -8.85 -2.25
N PRO A 30 -2.09 -9.14 -3.35
CA PRO A 30 -1.78 -8.61 -4.67
C PRO A 30 -1.96 -7.09 -4.80
N TRP A 31 -2.65 -6.47 -3.83
CA TRP A 31 -2.85 -5.03 -3.78
C TRP A 31 -1.75 -4.28 -3.02
N VAL A 32 -0.85 -4.96 -2.29
CA VAL A 32 0.22 -4.28 -1.55
C VAL A 32 1.27 -3.77 -2.52
N VAL A 33 1.60 -2.48 -2.43
CA VAL A 33 2.63 -1.84 -3.27
C VAL A 33 3.69 -1.16 -2.41
N GLY A 34 4.93 -1.13 -2.93
CA GLY A 34 6.03 -0.33 -2.39
C GLY A 34 6.17 0.97 -3.17
N ILE A 35 6.42 2.07 -2.45
CA ILE A 35 6.68 3.39 -3.00
C ILE A 35 8.16 3.69 -2.78
N TYR A 36 8.89 3.93 -3.86
CA TYR A 36 10.34 4.13 -3.87
C TYR A 36 10.68 5.56 -4.28
N ASP A 37 11.75 6.10 -3.71
CA ASP A 37 12.31 7.39 -4.13
C ASP A 37 13.20 7.25 -5.38
N SER A 38 13.79 8.35 -5.83
CA SER A 38 14.70 8.35 -7.00
C SER A 38 15.99 7.57 -6.80
N ASN A 39 16.29 7.13 -5.58
CA ASN A 39 17.46 6.33 -5.24
C ASN A 39 17.09 4.85 -5.00
N ASP A 40 15.92 4.42 -5.46
CA ASP A 40 15.37 3.08 -5.24
C ASP A 40 15.24 2.70 -3.75
N THR A 41 15.08 3.69 -2.87
CA THR A 41 14.85 3.45 -1.44
C THR A 41 13.35 3.34 -1.17
N LEU A 42 12.92 2.25 -0.51
CA LEU A 42 11.53 2.08 -0.09
C LEU A 42 11.19 3.12 1.00
N VAL A 43 10.30 4.05 0.68
CA VAL A 43 9.91 5.14 1.59
C VAL A 43 8.54 4.94 2.21
N CYS A 44 7.62 4.29 1.50
CA CYS A 44 6.25 4.07 1.96
C CYS A 44 5.62 2.83 1.32
N GLY A 45 4.44 2.46 1.83
CA GLY A 45 3.56 1.48 1.22
C GLY A 45 2.26 2.10 0.69
N GLY A 46 1.46 1.29 0.01
CA GLY A 46 0.12 1.67 -0.44
C GLY A 46 -0.74 0.46 -0.79
N ALA A 47 -1.95 0.73 -1.30
CA ALA A 47 -2.86 -0.29 -1.82
C ALA A 47 -3.34 0.06 -3.23
N LEU A 48 -3.21 -0.89 -4.17
CA LEU A 48 -3.80 -0.79 -5.50
C LEU A 48 -5.32 -0.96 -5.41
N ILE A 49 -6.07 0.09 -5.75
CA ILE A 49 -7.54 0.14 -5.67
C ILE A 49 -8.20 0.11 -7.06
N HIS A 50 -7.43 0.41 -8.10
CA HIS A 50 -7.82 0.39 -9.50
C HIS A 50 -6.61 -0.03 -10.34
N GLU A 51 -6.81 -0.33 -11.62
CA GLU A 51 -5.73 -0.69 -12.55
C GLU A 51 -4.63 0.39 -12.65
N GLU A 52 -4.96 1.65 -12.34
CA GLU A 52 -4.07 2.80 -12.47
C GLU A 52 -3.96 3.64 -11.18
N TYR A 53 -4.68 3.27 -10.11
CA TYR A 53 -4.74 4.09 -8.89
C TYR A 53 -4.30 3.31 -7.65
N VAL A 54 -3.37 3.92 -6.92
CA VAL A 54 -2.89 3.49 -5.61
C VAL A 54 -3.36 4.50 -4.55
N VAL A 55 -3.90 4.00 -3.44
CA VAL A 55 -4.15 4.80 -2.24
C VAL A 55 -2.99 4.63 -1.25
N THR A 56 -2.60 5.73 -0.60
CA THR A 56 -1.51 5.78 0.39
C THR A 56 -1.74 6.93 1.37
N ALA A 57 -0.86 7.10 2.35
CA ALA A 57 -0.95 8.18 3.32
C ALA A 57 -0.37 9.49 2.73
N ALA A 58 -1.03 10.62 2.99
CA ALA A 58 -0.58 11.93 2.48
C ALA A 58 0.85 12.29 2.91
N HIS A 59 1.25 11.96 4.14
CA HIS A 59 2.58 12.25 4.67
C HIS A 59 3.73 11.53 3.93
N CYS A 60 3.43 10.51 3.12
CA CYS A 60 4.44 9.86 2.27
C CYS A 60 5.00 10.80 1.20
N PHE A 61 4.23 11.82 0.80
CA PHE A 61 4.60 12.79 -0.24
C PHE A 61 4.66 14.22 0.29
N VAL A 62 4.13 14.42 1.48
CA VAL A 62 4.12 15.68 2.18
C VAL A 62 5.21 15.64 3.24
N SER A 63 6.38 16.20 2.92
CA SER A 63 7.35 16.58 3.95
C SER A 63 6.63 17.53 4.90
N SER A 64 6.79 17.33 6.21
CA SER A 64 6.13 18.10 7.28
C SER A 64 5.99 19.57 6.89
N TRP A 65 4.78 19.98 6.48
CA TRP A 65 4.53 21.34 6.05
C TRP A 65 4.88 22.28 7.20
N ASN A 66 5.90 23.12 7.01
CA ASN A 66 5.81 24.47 7.51
C ASN A 66 4.55 25.08 6.84
N HIS A 67 3.63 25.59 7.66
CA HIS A 67 2.17 25.72 7.48
C HIS A 67 1.55 26.34 6.20
N THR A 68 2.26 26.44 5.07
CA THR A 68 1.75 27.12 3.87
C THR A 68 2.13 26.36 2.60
N GLN A 69 1.32 25.40 2.18
CA GLN A 69 0.55 25.47 0.93
C GLN A 69 -0.57 24.42 1.00
N ASN A 70 -1.77 24.86 0.60
CA ASN A 70 -2.86 23.99 0.23
C ASN A 70 -2.38 22.92 -0.76
N GLN A 71 -2.55 21.64 -0.40
CA GLN A 71 -2.63 20.56 -1.37
C GLN A 71 -3.96 19.86 -1.12
N PHE A 72 -4.97 20.35 -1.85
CA PHE A 72 -6.25 19.70 -1.99
C PHE A 72 -6.04 18.29 -2.55
N PHE A 73 -6.09 17.29 -1.68
CA PHE A 73 -6.71 16.00 -1.99
C PHE A 73 -7.44 15.54 -0.72
N SER A 74 -8.48 16.30 -0.35
CA SER A 74 -9.58 15.75 0.42
C SER A 74 -10.32 14.76 -0.46
N MET A 75 -10.58 13.55 0.04
CA MET A 75 -11.83 12.88 -0.28
C MET A 75 -13.00 13.71 0.26
#